data_AF-A0AB40BUY1-F1
#
_entry.id   AF-A0AB40BUY1-F1
#
_cell.length_a   1.000
_cell.length_b   1.000
_cell.length_c   1.000
_cell.angle_alpha   90.00
_cell.angle_beta   90.00
_cell.angle_gamma   90.00
#
_symmetry.space_group_name_H-M   'P 1'
#
loop_
_entity.id
_entity.type
_entity.pdbx_description
1 polymer ?
#
loop_
_entity_poly.entity_id
_entity_poly.type
_entity_poly.pdbx_seq_one_letter_code
_entity_poly.pdbx_strand_id
1 'polypeptide(L)'
;MACKGEDGIQPLMLRERIRVDGVAADASFNASTGELRWGSSAGVNWCLMMESEVLGFKTKGVKIIVKAFVFASKGASFGASGGKLARTRKDFVLEMPSEQCAMIWSDKFGDLINLFGRPRRLFIILNPYGGKRCALKIFQNDVKPLLEASGIIYTLQETSYQLHARELAHKLDLLKYDGIVCVSGDGVLVEVVNGLLQREDWDTAVKVPLGIIPAGTGNGMAKSLLDSAGDSYSVSNAVFAIIRGHRRSLDVTTVQQGEARFFSVLMLTWDVDIESEKYRWMGSARFDFYCFLRVVNMRKYHGNVQFVPAAGYEVYGEPLDRNESCKDEVPEQTCGVAARVQQCGYTGPKISLEDLEWKSVNGPFILVWLNNVPWSGEDVMPAPEAKFSDGFLDVVIVKDCPKTAFLSLMLKMNDGSHVKSRYVMYLKVKAFRLRPGQRVGNPDKGGIIDSDGEVIARGEGTYECSLQETDLMTYGPPIQMTVDKGLATIFSPK
;
A
#
# COMPACT_ATOMS: atom_id res chain seq x y z
N MET A 1 -2.42 16.01 -60.04
CA MET A 1 -3.39 14.97 -59.64
C MET A 1 -2.71 13.64 -59.88
N ALA A 2 -2.47 12.73 -58.95
CA ALA A 2 -2.95 12.57 -57.58
C ALA A 2 -1.84 11.98 -56.70
N CYS A 3 -1.94 12.22 -55.40
CA CYS A 3 -1.01 11.84 -54.34
C CYS A 3 -1.37 10.50 -53.66
N LYS A 4 -0.42 10.02 -52.85
CA LYS A 4 -0.53 9.15 -51.65
C LYS A 4 -0.72 7.64 -51.89
N GLY A 5 -0.03 6.75 -51.19
CA GLY A 5 0.94 6.90 -50.12
C GLY A 5 1.65 5.57 -49.86
N GLU A 6 2.97 5.62 -49.72
CA GLU A 6 3.76 4.53 -49.13
C GLU A 6 3.79 4.78 -47.62
N ASP A 7 3.04 3.99 -46.86
CA ASP A 7 3.20 3.92 -45.41
C ASP A 7 4.57 3.31 -45.10
N GLY A 8 5.55 4.18 -44.86
CA GLY A 8 6.92 3.81 -44.51
C GLY A 8 6.97 3.05 -43.19
N ILE A 9 7.35 1.77 -43.25
CA ILE A 9 7.68 0.96 -42.09
C ILE A 9 8.91 1.59 -41.42
N GLN A 10 8.69 2.31 -40.32
CA GLN A 10 9.79 2.88 -39.55
C GLN A 10 10.67 1.76 -38.94
N PRO A 11 12.00 1.88 -38.96
CA PRO A 11 12.89 0.83 -38.52
C PRO A 11 12.72 0.53 -37.02
N LEU A 12 12.50 -0.75 -36.69
CA LEU A 12 12.39 -1.25 -35.31
C LEU A 12 13.73 -1.22 -34.55
N MET A 13 14.84 -1.10 -35.30
CA MET A 13 16.19 -1.09 -34.77
C MET A 13 16.92 0.15 -35.31
N LEU A 14 17.30 1.05 -34.42
CA LEU A 14 18.14 2.20 -34.74
C LEU A 14 19.60 1.87 -34.41
N ARG A 15 20.53 2.30 -35.27
CA ARG A 15 21.97 2.17 -35.05
C ARG A 15 22.65 3.43 -35.52
N GLU A 16 23.47 4.01 -34.66
CA GLU A 16 24.18 5.25 -34.96
C GLU A 16 25.54 5.23 -34.26
N ARG A 17 26.54 5.84 -34.92
CA ARG A 17 27.82 6.13 -34.27
C ARG A 17 27.73 7.51 -33.63
N ILE A 18 27.74 7.55 -32.30
CA ILE A 18 27.44 8.74 -31.51
C ILE A 18 28.56 9.06 -30.53
N ARG A 19 28.43 10.15 -29.77
CA ARG A 19 29.22 10.35 -28.55
C ARG A 19 28.32 10.20 -27.33
N VAL A 20 28.71 9.36 -26.38
CA VAL A 20 28.05 9.23 -25.08
C VAL A 20 28.94 9.82 -24.01
N ASP A 21 28.43 10.85 -23.32
CA ASP A 21 29.19 11.61 -22.34
C ASP A 21 30.56 12.10 -22.89
N GLY A 22 30.58 12.46 -24.19
CA GLY A 22 31.75 12.94 -24.92
C GLY A 22 32.61 11.85 -25.59
N VAL A 23 32.40 10.57 -25.25
CA VAL A 23 33.18 9.43 -25.75
C VAL A 23 32.50 8.79 -26.96
N ALA A 24 33.25 8.55 -28.05
CA ALA A 24 32.71 7.90 -29.24
C ALA A 24 32.26 6.46 -28.92
N ALA A 25 31.04 6.11 -29.34
CA ALA A 25 30.44 4.81 -29.11
C ALA A 25 29.53 4.42 -30.28
N ASP A 26 29.42 3.11 -30.53
CA ASP A 26 28.39 2.56 -31.40
C ASP A 26 27.15 2.32 -30.53
N ALA A 27 26.07 3.05 -30.81
CA ALA A 27 24.82 2.95 -30.09
C ALA A 27 23.75 2.26 -30.93
N SER A 28 22.89 1.52 -30.25
CA SER A 28 21.76 0.85 -30.88
C SER A 28 20.54 0.90 -29.97
N PHE A 29 19.38 1.16 -30.55
CA PHE A 29 18.11 1.16 -29.83
C PHE A 29 17.10 0.22 -30.49
N ASN A 30 16.63 -0.76 -29.74
CA ASN A 30 15.60 -1.69 -30.18
C ASN A 30 14.24 -1.19 -29.68
N ALA A 31 13.43 -0.63 -30.56
CA ALA A 31 12.12 -0.08 -30.22
C ALA A 31 11.09 -1.17 -29.83
N SER A 32 11.30 -2.43 -30.23
CA SER A 32 10.41 -3.54 -29.87
C SER A 32 10.67 -4.07 -28.46
N THR A 33 11.93 -4.10 -28.01
CA THR A 33 12.29 -4.60 -26.67
C THR A 33 12.52 -3.46 -25.67
N GLY A 34 12.65 -2.23 -26.14
CA GLY A 34 13.03 -1.07 -25.33
C GLY A 34 14.48 -1.10 -24.85
N GLU A 35 15.34 -1.82 -25.55
CA GLU A 35 16.73 -1.99 -25.17
C GLU A 35 17.62 -0.93 -25.84
N LEU A 36 18.26 -0.11 -25.03
CA LEU A 36 19.23 0.90 -25.45
C LEU A 36 20.65 0.44 -25.07
N ARG A 37 21.48 0.18 -26.07
CA ARG A 37 22.87 -0.25 -25.88
C ARG A 37 23.84 0.75 -26.47
N TRP A 38 24.99 0.91 -25.82
CA TRP A 38 26.13 1.58 -26.41
C TRP A 38 27.44 1.04 -25.81
N GLY A 39 28.51 1.12 -26.60
CA GLY A 39 29.83 0.69 -26.18
C GLY A 39 30.91 1.26 -27.09
N SER A 40 32.15 1.30 -26.60
CA SER A 40 33.32 1.56 -27.44
C SER A 40 34.07 0.26 -27.70
N SER A 41 34.84 0.21 -28.79
CA SER A 41 35.68 -0.95 -29.14
C SER A 41 36.76 -1.31 -28.09
N ALA A 42 36.93 -0.49 -27.04
CA ALA A 42 37.94 -0.66 -25.99
C ALA A 42 37.38 -0.48 -24.56
N GLY A 43 36.05 -0.48 -24.35
CA GLY A 43 35.42 -0.04 -23.08
C GLY A 43 34.23 -0.86 -22.58
N VAL A 44 33.55 -0.33 -21.56
CA VAL A 44 32.38 -0.94 -20.90
C VAL A 44 31.14 -0.79 -21.79
N ASN A 45 30.52 -1.92 -22.12
CA ASN A 45 29.22 -1.94 -22.79
C ASN A 45 28.11 -1.64 -21.79
N TRP A 46 27.35 -0.59 -22.07
CA TRP A 46 26.14 -0.26 -21.34
C TRP A 46 24.92 -0.81 -22.05
N CYS A 47 23.95 -1.24 -21.25
CA CYS A 47 22.62 -1.59 -21.68
C CYS A 47 21.63 -0.97 -20.68
N LEU A 48 20.66 -0.21 -21.19
CA LEU A 48 19.54 0.34 -20.43
C LEU A 48 18.24 -0.24 -20.96
N MET A 49 17.40 -0.71 -20.05
CA MET A 49 16.02 -1.04 -20.36
C MET A 49 15.13 0.19 -20.16
N MET A 50 14.50 0.67 -21.24
CA MET A 50 13.65 1.87 -21.20
C MET A 50 12.53 1.75 -20.16
N GLU A 51 11.91 0.56 -20.03
CA GLU A 51 10.82 0.31 -19.09
C GLU A 51 11.28 0.38 -17.62
N SER A 52 12.37 -0.32 -17.28
CA SER A 52 12.77 -0.61 -15.89
C SER A 52 13.94 0.20 -15.36
N GLU A 53 14.56 1.06 -16.18
CA GLU A 53 15.75 1.83 -15.79
C GLU A 53 15.73 3.29 -16.25
N VAL A 54 14.90 3.68 -17.22
CA VAL A 54 14.84 5.07 -17.70
C VAL A 54 13.67 5.80 -17.04
N LEU A 55 13.94 6.93 -16.40
CA LEU A 55 12.94 7.84 -15.83
C LEU A 55 12.26 8.64 -16.93
N GLY A 56 13.05 9.20 -17.84
CA GLY A 56 12.60 10.04 -18.95
C GLY A 56 13.79 10.54 -19.76
N PHE A 57 13.55 11.43 -20.72
CA PHE A 57 14.61 12.02 -21.53
C PHE A 57 14.29 13.48 -21.90
N LYS A 58 15.31 14.23 -22.32
CA LYS A 58 15.17 15.59 -22.88
C LYS A 58 16.04 15.75 -24.11
N THR A 59 15.50 16.37 -25.15
CA THR A 59 16.23 16.65 -26.41
C THR A 59 16.58 18.14 -26.48
N LYS A 60 17.81 18.47 -26.88
CA LYS A 60 18.25 19.85 -27.16
C LYS A 60 19.23 19.86 -28.32
N GLY A 61 18.77 20.28 -29.49
CA GLY A 61 19.55 20.19 -30.75
C GLY A 61 19.95 18.74 -31.01
N VAL A 62 21.25 18.50 -31.18
CA VAL A 62 21.80 17.16 -31.41
C VAL A 62 21.91 16.28 -30.15
N LYS A 63 21.62 16.81 -28.95
CA LYS A 63 21.82 16.09 -27.68
C LYS A 63 20.52 15.52 -27.14
N ILE A 64 20.52 14.22 -26.82
CA ILE A 64 19.48 13.55 -26.04
C ILE A 64 20.04 13.22 -24.66
N ILE A 65 19.44 13.79 -23.61
CA ILE A 65 19.80 13.51 -22.22
C ILE A 65 18.84 12.44 -21.70
N VAL A 66 19.32 11.20 -21.60
CA VAL A 66 18.56 10.09 -21.03
C VAL A 66 18.75 10.10 -19.52
N LYS A 67 17.66 10.21 -18.76
CA LYS A 67 17.66 10.25 -17.29
C LYS A 67 17.33 8.85 -16.79
N ALA A 68 18.27 8.19 -16.13
CA ALA A 68 18.15 6.81 -15.69
C ALA A 68 18.17 6.69 -14.16
N PHE A 69 17.61 5.59 -13.66
CA PHE A 69 17.63 5.16 -12.27
C PHE A 69 18.09 3.70 -12.20
N VAL A 70 19.40 3.52 -12.06
CA VAL A 70 20.12 2.25 -12.25
C VAL A 70 20.77 1.76 -10.96
N PHE A 71 21.05 0.47 -10.84
CA PHE A 71 21.80 -0.05 -9.70
C PHE A 71 23.26 0.46 -9.69
N ALA A 72 23.76 0.83 -8.51
CA ALA A 72 25.07 1.47 -8.33
C ALA A 72 26.27 0.66 -8.89
N SER A 73 26.16 -0.66 -9.02
CA SER A 73 27.22 -1.54 -9.54
C SER A 73 27.27 -1.62 -11.07
N LYS A 74 26.25 -1.12 -11.78
CA LYS A 74 26.21 -1.18 -13.25
C LYS A 74 27.30 -0.24 -13.78
N GLY A 75 28.44 -0.79 -14.19
CA GLY A 75 29.62 -0.06 -14.69
C GLY A 75 30.92 -0.22 -13.90
N ALA A 76 30.95 -0.98 -12.79
CA ALA A 76 32.16 -1.32 -12.05
C ALA A 76 32.51 -2.82 -12.20
N SER A 77 33.79 -3.12 -12.46
CA SER A 77 34.33 -4.48 -12.48
C SER A 77 34.06 -5.20 -11.15
N PHE A 78 33.67 -6.47 -11.22
CA PHE A 78 33.16 -7.31 -10.14
C PHE A 78 33.91 -7.23 -8.80
N GLY A 79 33.13 -7.27 -7.71
CA GLY A 79 33.56 -7.72 -6.40
C GLY A 79 32.83 -7.05 -5.24
N ALA A 80 31.62 -7.52 -4.88
CA ALA A 80 31.10 -7.43 -3.50
C ALA A 80 29.77 -8.18 -3.34
N SER A 81 29.66 -8.81 -2.18
CA SER A 81 28.63 -9.71 -1.65
C SER A 81 27.23 -9.11 -1.49
N GLY A 82 26.20 -9.89 -1.85
CA GLY A 82 25.01 -10.21 -1.05
C GLY A 82 24.01 -9.11 -0.61
N GLY A 83 24.30 -7.82 -0.77
CA GLY A 83 23.34 -6.75 -0.47
C GLY A 83 22.52 -6.36 -1.70
N LYS A 84 21.20 -6.16 -1.55
CA LYS A 84 20.37 -5.54 -2.60
C LYS A 84 20.95 -4.15 -2.89
N LEU A 85 21.54 -3.96 -4.06
CA LEU A 85 22.20 -2.71 -4.44
C LEU A 85 21.19 -1.56 -4.46
N ALA A 86 21.59 -0.41 -3.94
CA ALA A 86 20.81 0.81 -4.06
C ALA A 86 20.82 1.29 -5.53
N ARG A 87 19.68 1.84 -5.96
CA ARG A 87 19.58 2.53 -7.24
C ARG A 87 20.06 3.98 -7.08
N THR A 88 20.71 4.48 -8.12
CA THR A 88 21.21 5.86 -8.20
C THR A 88 20.74 6.48 -9.50
N ARG A 89 20.51 7.79 -9.46
CA ARG A 89 20.19 8.54 -10.67
C ARG A 89 21.48 8.75 -11.48
N LYS A 90 21.38 8.52 -12.78
CA LYS A 90 22.46 8.79 -13.74
C LYS A 90 21.87 9.39 -15.00
N ASP A 91 22.41 10.51 -15.44
CA ASP A 91 22.05 11.11 -16.72
C ASP A 91 23.12 10.71 -17.75
N PHE A 92 22.70 10.27 -18.93
CA PHE A 92 23.57 9.93 -20.06
C PHE A 92 23.31 10.91 -21.20
N VAL A 93 24.35 11.52 -21.74
CA VAL A 93 24.23 12.49 -22.84
C VAL A 93 24.60 11.80 -24.14
N LEU A 94 23.60 11.48 -24.96
CA LEU A 94 23.77 10.96 -26.30
C LEU A 94 23.84 12.14 -27.29
N GLU A 95 25.03 12.40 -27.83
CA GLU A 95 25.25 13.42 -28.86
C GLU A 95 25.18 12.77 -30.26
N MET A 96 24.10 13.06 -30.97
CA MET A 96 23.74 12.46 -32.25
C MET A 96 24.47 13.14 -33.42
N PRO A 97 24.61 12.47 -34.59
CA PRO A 97 25.32 13.03 -35.74
C PRO A 97 24.62 14.24 -36.36
N SER A 98 23.30 14.33 -36.21
CA SER A 98 22.48 15.43 -36.72
C SER A 98 21.25 15.64 -35.84
N GLU A 99 20.62 16.81 -35.95
CA GLU A 99 19.34 17.08 -35.27
C GLU A 99 18.23 16.15 -35.77
N GLN A 100 18.27 15.75 -37.04
CA GLN A 100 17.32 14.79 -37.61
C GLN A 100 17.44 13.41 -36.96
N CYS A 101 18.66 12.91 -36.75
CA CYS A 101 18.89 11.67 -36.00
C CYS A 101 18.39 11.80 -34.56
N ALA A 102 18.65 12.94 -33.90
CA ALA A 102 18.16 13.18 -32.54
C ALA A 102 16.63 13.17 -32.46
N MET A 103 15.93 13.79 -33.42
CA MET A 103 14.47 13.76 -33.49
C MET A 103 13.94 12.33 -33.67
N ILE A 104 14.48 11.55 -34.60
CA ILE A 104 14.03 10.17 -34.85
C ILE A 104 14.18 9.29 -33.60
N TRP A 105 15.32 9.37 -32.91
CA TRP A 105 15.56 8.61 -31.68
C TRP A 105 14.63 9.05 -30.55
N SER A 106 14.46 10.37 -30.39
CA SER A 106 13.58 10.94 -29.37
C SER A 106 12.11 10.60 -29.59
N ASP A 107 11.64 10.60 -30.83
CA ASP A 107 10.28 10.15 -31.17
C ASP A 107 10.10 8.70 -30.76
N LYS A 108 11.07 7.83 -31.07
CA LYS A 108 11.02 6.42 -30.68
C LYS A 108 11.10 6.18 -29.17
N PHE A 109 11.87 6.99 -28.44
CA PHE A 109 11.85 6.97 -26.98
C PHE A 109 10.50 7.42 -26.42
N GLY A 110 9.91 8.45 -27.01
CA GLY A 110 8.60 8.98 -26.66
C GLY A 110 7.48 7.97 -26.90
N ASP A 111 7.42 7.36 -28.09
CA ASP A 111 6.47 6.32 -28.47
C ASP A 111 6.47 5.17 -27.45
N LEU A 112 7.66 4.70 -27.09
CA LEU A 112 7.81 3.58 -26.17
C LEU A 112 7.41 3.96 -24.73
N ILE A 113 7.81 5.14 -24.25
CA ILE A 113 7.40 5.64 -22.93
C ILE A 113 5.88 5.80 -22.84
N ASN A 114 5.24 6.26 -23.92
CA ASN A 114 3.78 6.36 -24.00
C ASN A 114 3.11 4.98 -23.96
N LEU A 115 3.72 3.97 -24.59
CA LEU A 115 3.21 2.60 -24.59
C LEU A 115 3.24 1.95 -23.20
N PHE A 116 4.19 2.32 -22.34
CA PHE A 116 4.28 1.78 -20.98
C PHE A 116 3.14 2.20 -20.05
N GLY A 117 2.28 3.14 -20.46
CA GLY A 117 1.15 3.59 -19.63
C GLY A 117 1.56 4.38 -18.39
N ARG A 118 2.73 5.03 -18.44
CA ARG A 118 3.22 5.89 -17.35
C ARG A 118 2.24 7.04 -17.09
N PRO A 119 1.98 7.40 -15.81
CA PRO A 119 1.15 8.55 -15.51
C PRO A 119 1.81 9.83 -16.02
N ARG A 120 1.01 10.77 -16.52
CA ARG A 120 1.46 12.09 -16.98
C ARG A 120 1.09 13.19 -15.99
N ARG A 121 -0.04 13.04 -15.29
CA ARG A 121 -0.55 13.99 -14.31
C ARG A 121 -0.91 13.29 -13.01
N LEU A 122 -0.30 13.71 -11.91
CA LEU A 122 -0.58 13.14 -10.58
C LEU A 122 -1.13 14.21 -9.63
N PHE A 123 -2.11 13.84 -8.81
CA PHE A 123 -2.50 14.64 -7.64
C PHE A 123 -1.77 14.10 -6.42
N ILE A 124 -0.93 14.91 -5.79
CA ILE A 124 -0.10 14.51 -4.66
C ILE A 124 -0.67 15.11 -3.38
N ILE A 125 -1.07 14.23 -2.46
CA ILE A 125 -1.50 14.61 -1.11
C ILE A 125 -0.32 14.38 -0.17
N LEU A 126 0.14 15.44 0.50
CA LEU A 126 1.27 15.38 1.41
C LEU A 126 0.83 15.73 2.82
N ASN A 127 1.18 14.90 3.80
CA ASN A 127 0.99 15.27 5.20
C ASN A 127 2.32 15.82 5.77
N PRO A 128 2.45 17.14 6.02
CA PRO A 128 3.71 17.75 6.45
C PRO A 128 4.13 17.27 7.84
N TYR A 129 3.20 16.73 8.64
CA TYR A 129 3.48 16.19 9.97
C TYR A 129 3.93 14.72 9.95
N GLY A 130 3.89 14.06 8.78
CA GLY A 130 4.34 12.68 8.61
C GLY A 130 5.81 12.48 8.97
N GLY A 131 6.13 11.34 9.60
CA GLY A 131 7.49 10.84 9.76
C GLY A 131 8.44 11.83 10.48
N LYS A 132 8.14 12.17 11.74
CA LYS A 132 8.89 13.20 12.50
C LYS A 132 8.95 14.56 11.78
N ARG A 133 7.89 14.92 11.03
CA ARG A 133 7.79 16.15 10.21
C ARG A 133 8.82 16.23 9.07
N CYS A 134 9.29 15.08 8.59
CA CYS A 134 10.24 15.01 7.48
C CYS A 134 9.56 14.89 6.11
N ALA A 135 8.25 14.67 6.03
CA ALA A 135 7.55 14.40 4.77
C ALA A 135 7.79 15.46 3.68
N LEU A 136 7.75 16.75 4.04
CA LEU A 136 8.04 17.84 3.08
C LEU A 136 9.50 17.80 2.58
N LYS A 137 10.44 17.48 3.47
CA LYS A 137 11.87 17.34 3.13
C LYS A 137 12.11 16.13 2.23
N ILE A 138 11.47 15.00 2.53
CA ILE A 138 11.49 13.79 1.69
C ILE A 138 10.92 14.11 0.30
N PHE A 139 9.82 14.85 0.25
CA PHE A 139 9.24 15.27 -1.01
C PHE A 139 10.22 16.11 -1.84
N GLN A 140 10.83 17.13 -1.23
CA GLN A 140 11.75 18.03 -1.92
C GLN A 140 13.03 17.33 -2.40
N ASN A 141 13.59 16.44 -1.59
CA ASN A 141 14.91 15.84 -1.84
C ASN A 141 14.86 14.55 -2.65
N ASP A 142 13.82 13.74 -2.45
CA ASP A 142 13.78 12.36 -2.98
C ASP A 142 12.67 12.18 -4.03
N VAL A 143 11.50 12.78 -3.81
CA VAL A 143 10.32 12.59 -4.69
C VAL A 143 10.39 13.53 -5.90
N LYS A 144 10.46 14.83 -5.65
CA LYS A 144 10.41 15.88 -6.68
C LYS A 144 11.47 15.68 -7.76
N PRO A 145 12.75 15.38 -7.46
CA PRO A 145 13.76 15.22 -8.51
C PRO A 145 13.49 14.04 -9.45
N LEU A 146 12.85 12.96 -8.96
CA LEU A 146 12.49 11.79 -9.78
C LEU A 146 11.26 12.08 -10.65
N LEU A 147 10.26 12.79 -10.12
CA LEU A 147 9.10 13.24 -10.90
C LEU A 147 9.50 14.23 -12.00
N GLU A 148 10.36 15.20 -11.69
CA GLU A 148 10.89 16.15 -12.68
C GLU A 148 11.76 15.47 -13.75
N ALA A 149 12.52 14.43 -13.36
CA ALA A 149 13.33 13.65 -14.28
C ALA A 149 12.49 12.77 -15.23
N SER A 150 11.30 12.35 -14.78
CA SER A 150 10.36 11.59 -15.61
C SER A 150 9.43 12.45 -16.46
N GLY A 151 9.40 13.77 -16.22
CA GLY A 151 8.54 14.69 -16.97
C GLY A 151 7.07 14.64 -16.54
N ILE A 152 6.79 14.03 -15.39
CA ILE A 152 5.44 13.95 -14.82
C ILE A 152 5.06 15.29 -14.21
N ILE A 153 3.89 15.80 -14.61
CA ILE A 153 3.31 17.01 -14.04
C ILE A 153 2.52 16.60 -12.80
N TYR A 154 2.60 17.39 -11.74
CA TYR A 154 1.84 17.10 -10.53
C TYR A 154 1.23 18.36 -9.90
N THR A 155 0.11 18.17 -9.22
CA THR A 155 -0.48 19.15 -8.29
C THR A 155 -0.18 18.68 -6.88
N LEU A 156 0.45 19.51 -6.05
CA LEU A 156 0.76 19.19 -4.66
C LEU A 156 -0.26 19.88 -3.75
N GLN A 157 -0.88 19.12 -2.85
CA GLN A 157 -1.77 19.60 -1.81
C GLN A 157 -1.32 19.08 -0.45
N GLU A 158 -1.06 20.00 0.48
CA GLU A 158 -0.74 19.66 1.86
C GLU A 158 -2.02 19.46 2.69
N THR A 159 -2.03 18.45 3.56
CA THR A 159 -3.09 18.26 4.55
C THR A 159 -2.89 19.19 5.74
N SER A 160 -3.97 19.65 6.37
CA SER A 160 -3.90 20.66 7.44
C SER A 160 -4.43 20.15 8.78
N TYR A 161 -5.27 19.11 8.75
CA TYR A 161 -5.89 18.48 9.92
C TYR A 161 -6.23 17.02 9.56
N GLN A 162 -6.61 16.23 10.58
CA GLN A 162 -7.02 14.83 10.42
C GLN A 162 -8.28 14.72 9.53
N LEU A 163 -8.38 13.71 8.67
CA LEU A 163 -9.47 13.55 7.68
C LEU A 163 -9.48 14.59 6.54
N HIS A 164 -8.51 15.51 6.46
CA HIS A 164 -8.45 16.45 5.34
C HIS A 164 -8.19 15.73 4.01
N ALA A 165 -7.43 14.63 3.98
CA ALA A 165 -7.18 13.89 2.73
C ALA A 165 -8.44 13.21 2.22
N ARG A 166 -9.31 12.75 3.13
CA ARG A 166 -10.64 12.21 2.81
C ARG A 166 -11.50 13.25 2.11
N GLU A 167 -11.56 14.47 2.65
CA GLU A 167 -12.31 15.56 2.02
C GLU A 167 -11.77 15.94 0.63
N LEU A 168 -10.44 15.99 0.51
CA LEU A 168 -9.78 16.27 -0.77
C LEU A 168 -10.14 15.21 -1.81
N ALA A 169 -10.00 13.92 -1.46
CA ALA A 169 -10.33 12.81 -2.36
C ALA A 169 -11.82 12.80 -2.75
N HIS A 170 -12.71 13.10 -1.80
CA HIS A 170 -14.15 13.18 -2.06
C HIS A 170 -14.50 14.30 -3.07
N LYS A 171 -13.86 15.47 -2.99
CA LYS A 171 -14.15 16.65 -3.83
C LYS A 171 -13.31 16.72 -5.12
N LEU A 172 -12.29 15.88 -5.27
CA LEU A 172 -11.34 15.95 -6.37
C LEU A 172 -12.02 15.69 -7.73
N ASP A 173 -11.66 16.49 -8.74
CA ASP A 173 -11.99 16.22 -10.14
C ASP A 173 -10.99 15.19 -10.70
N LEU A 174 -11.39 13.93 -10.65
CA LEU A 174 -10.54 12.79 -10.99
C LEU A 174 -10.15 12.73 -12.48
N LEU A 175 -10.93 13.35 -13.37
CA LEU A 175 -10.67 13.35 -14.82
C LEU A 175 -9.39 14.12 -15.19
N LYS A 176 -8.87 14.96 -14.29
CA LYS A 176 -7.65 15.74 -14.50
C LYS A 176 -6.36 14.96 -14.26
N TYR A 177 -6.43 13.80 -13.60
CA TYR A 177 -5.27 13.10 -13.06
C TYR A 177 -5.29 11.62 -13.43
N ASP A 178 -4.10 11.07 -13.68
CA ASP A 178 -3.90 9.64 -13.96
C ASP A 178 -3.74 8.81 -12.67
N GLY A 179 -3.68 9.47 -11.51
CA GLY A 179 -3.56 8.84 -10.20
C GLY A 179 -3.43 9.84 -9.04
N ILE A 180 -3.70 9.34 -7.83
CA ILE A 180 -3.56 10.08 -6.57
C ILE A 180 -2.40 9.48 -5.78
N VAL A 181 -1.43 10.28 -5.36
CA VAL A 181 -0.24 9.82 -4.64
C VAL A 181 -0.19 10.41 -3.23
N CYS A 182 -0.09 9.55 -2.23
CA CYS A 182 0.04 9.92 -0.83
C CYS A 182 1.52 9.96 -0.43
N VAL A 183 2.01 11.11 0.01
CA VAL A 183 3.34 11.27 0.64
C VAL A 183 3.12 11.39 2.15
N SER A 184 2.97 10.23 2.79
CA SER A 184 2.67 10.10 4.22
C SER A 184 2.91 8.66 4.71
N GLY A 185 2.29 8.26 5.82
CA GLY A 185 2.09 6.86 6.21
C GLY A 185 0.77 6.31 5.70
N ASP A 186 0.44 5.09 6.11
CA ASP A 186 -0.73 4.35 5.61
C ASP A 186 -2.07 5.09 5.86
N GLY A 187 -2.23 5.79 6.99
CA GLY A 187 -3.49 6.48 7.33
C GLY A 187 -4.00 7.48 6.28
N VAL A 188 -3.11 8.21 5.58
CA VAL A 188 -3.55 9.13 4.50
C VAL A 188 -4.09 8.37 3.29
N LEU A 189 -3.52 7.20 2.97
CA LEU A 189 -4.06 6.34 1.92
C LEU A 189 -5.48 5.87 2.28
N VAL A 190 -5.70 5.53 3.55
CA VAL A 190 -6.99 5.08 4.07
C VAL A 190 -8.03 6.20 4.02
N GLU A 191 -7.65 7.41 4.43
CA GLU A 191 -8.48 8.62 4.28
C GLU A 191 -8.90 8.81 2.81
N VAL A 192 -7.97 8.69 1.86
CA VAL A 192 -8.25 8.82 0.43
C VAL A 192 -9.22 7.75 -0.05
N VAL A 193 -8.99 6.47 0.30
CA VAL A 193 -9.90 5.36 -0.07
C VAL A 193 -11.31 5.61 0.44
N ASN A 194 -11.46 5.97 1.72
CA ASN A 194 -12.76 6.27 2.32
C ASN A 194 -13.43 7.49 1.67
N GLY A 195 -12.65 8.52 1.28
CA GLY A 195 -13.15 9.68 0.57
C GLY A 195 -13.69 9.36 -0.82
N LEU A 196 -12.98 8.49 -1.57
CA LEU A 196 -13.43 8.02 -2.89
C LEU A 196 -14.68 7.14 -2.80
N LEU A 197 -14.73 6.24 -1.81
CA LEU A 197 -15.87 5.35 -1.60
C LEU A 197 -17.15 6.07 -1.14
N GLN A 198 -17.05 7.33 -0.68
CA GLN A 198 -18.19 8.16 -0.31
C GLN A 198 -18.78 8.96 -1.46
N ARG A 199 -18.16 8.92 -2.64
CA ARG A 199 -18.65 9.65 -3.81
C ARG A 199 -19.83 8.94 -4.47
N GLU A 200 -20.62 9.68 -5.24
CA GLU A 200 -21.69 9.11 -6.05
C GLU A 200 -21.16 8.20 -7.16
N ASP A 201 -20.02 8.58 -7.77
CA ASP A 201 -19.30 7.86 -8.81
C ASP A 201 -18.22 6.91 -8.24
N TRP A 202 -18.41 6.41 -7.01
CA TRP A 202 -17.39 5.63 -6.28
C TRP A 202 -16.83 4.45 -7.08
N ASP A 203 -17.65 3.80 -7.91
CA ASP A 203 -17.31 2.60 -8.67
C ASP A 203 -16.23 2.86 -9.72
N THR A 204 -16.23 4.06 -10.29
CA THR A 204 -15.16 4.54 -11.17
C THR A 204 -14.06 5.25 -10.39
N ALA A 205 -14.41 6.00 -9.35
CA ALA A 205 -13.47 6.79 -8.56
C ALA A 205 -12.43 5.91 -7.84
N VAL A 206 -12.86 4.80 -7.24
CA VAL A 206 -11.97 3.86 -6.53
C VAL A 206 -10.99 3.12 -7.46
N LYS A 207 -11.24 3.15 -8.78
CA LYS A 207 -10.36 2.58 -9.81
C LYS A 207 -9.24 3.55 -10.24
N VAL A 208 -9.29 4.81 -9.82
CA VAL A 208 -8.16 5.73 -10.00
C VAL A 208 -6.94 5.15 -9.26
N PRO A 209 -5.80 4.96 -9.94
CA PRO A 209 -4.61 4.39 -9.30
C PRO A 209 -4.14 5.22 -8.11
N LEU A 210 -4.04 4.56 -6.96
CA LEU A 210 -3.50 5.14 -5.73
C LEU A 210 -1.99 4.87 -5.63
N GLY A 211 -1.20 5.83 -5.21
CA GLY A 211 0.23 5.67 -4.95
C GLY A 211 0.54 5.95 -3.49
N ILE A 212 1.49 5.23 -2.92
CA ILE A 212 2.00 5.51 -1.57
C ILE A 212 3.52 5.71 -1.63
N ILE A 213 3.97 6.83 -1.08
CA ILE A 213 5.38 7.16 -0.88
C ILE A 213 5.62 7.20 0.62
N PRO A 214 6.51 6.34 1.16
CA PRO A 214 6.68 6.18 2.59
C PRO A 214 7.33 7.43 3.21
N ALA A 215 6.51 8.26 3.86
CA ALA A 215 6.93 9.44 4.60
C ALA A 215 6.30 9.49 5.99
N GLY A 216 5.67 8.40 6.44
CA GLY A 216 5.07 8.24 7.75
C GLY A 216 5.92 7.40 8.71
N THR A 217 5.32 7.04 9.84
CA THR A 217 5.94 6.17 10.85
C THR A 217 5.62 4.69 10.63
N GLY A 218 4.36 4.37 10.31
CA GLY A 218 3.94 3.09 9.74
C GLY A 218 3.82 3.25 8.22
N ASN A 219 4.46 2.36 7.47
CA ASN A 219 4.47 2.38 6.00
C ASN A 219 4.30 0.95 5.45
N GLY A 220 3.38 0.20 6.04
CA GLY A 220 3.13 -1.22 5.74
C GLY A 220 2.75 -1.47 4.29
N MET A 221 1.92 -0.61 3.69
CA MET A 221 1.51 -0.75 2.30
C MET A 221 2.70 -0.55 1.34
N ALA A 222 3.50 0.49 1.55
CA ALA A 222 4.69 0.76 0.73
C ALA A 222 5.71 -0.38 0.84
N LYS A 223 5.95 -0.88 2.06
CA LYS A 223 6.82 -2.03 2.32
C LYS A 223 6.31 -3.28 1.60
N SER A 224 5.02 -3.59 1.74
CA SER A 224 4.39 -4.74 1.09
C SER A 224 4.54 -4.69 -0.43
N LEU A 225 4.30 -3.54 -1.05
CA LEU A 225 4.39 -3.37 -2.50
C LEU A 225 5.81 -3.64 -3.01
N LEU A 226 6.82 -3.01 -2.39
CA LEU A 226 8.22 -3.14 -2.81
C LEU A 226 8.75 -4.56 -2.56
N ASP A 227 8.44 -5.14 -1.41
CA ASP A 227 8.88 -6.49 -1.06
C ASP A 227 8.29 -7.55 -2.00
N SER A 228 7.04 -7.38 -2.45
CA SER A 228 6.39 -8.30 -3.39
C SER A 228 7.08 -8.44 -4.76
N ALA A 229 7.88 -7.44 -5.15
CA ALA A 229 8.71 -7.47 -6.36
C ALA A 229 10.20 -7.68 -6.08
N GLY A 230 10.56 -7.94 -4.82
CA GLY A 230 11.95 -8.07 -4.39
C GLY A 230 12.74 -6.76 -4.40
N ASP A 231 12.08 -5.60 -4.57
CA ASP A 231 12.72 -4.30 -4.50
C ASP A 231 13.12 -3.97 -3.05
N SER A 232 14.16 -3.15 -2.86
CA SER A 232 14.52 -2.66 -1.52
C SER A 232 13.53 -1.60 -1.06
N TYR A 233 13.16 -1.63 0.22
CA TYR A 233 12.33 -0.59 0.82
C TYR A 233 13.07 0.75 0.79
N SER A 234 12.56 1.70 0.01
CA SER A 234 13.07 3.07 -0.03
C SER A 234 12.05 4.01 -0.68
N VAL A 235 12.11 5.29 -0.31
CA VAL A 235 11.31 6.36 -0.94
C VAL A 235 11.51 6.37 -2.46
N SER A 236 12.76 6.31 -2.91
CA SER A 236 13.09 6.38 -4.34
C SER A 236 12.51 5.22 -5.14
N ASN A 237 12.52 3.99 -4.60
CA ASN A 237 11.90 2.85 -5.28
C ASN A 237 10.38 2.95 -5.30
N ALA A 238 9.74 3.47 -4.25
CA ALA A 238 8.29 3.72 -4.24
C ALA A 238 7.90 4.75 -5.32
N VAL A 239 8.65 5.86 -5.41
CA VAL A 239 8.45 6.87 -6.47
C VAL A 239 8.68 6.25 -7.85
N PHE A 240 9.73 5.43 -8.00
CA PHE A 240 10.03 4.78 -9.27
C PHE A 240 8.96 3.77 -9.69
N ALA A 241 8.35 3.04 -8.76
CA ALA A 241 7.20 2.18 -9.04
C ALA A 241 6.02 2.99 -9.60
N ILE A 242 5.71 4.14 -9.01
CA ILE A 242 4.66 5.05 -9.51
C ILE A 242 5.00 5.57 -10.91
N ILE A 243 6.24 6.02 -11.14
CA ILE A 243 6.70 6.51 -12.45
C ILE A 243 6.54 5.45 -13.54
N ARG A 244 6.84 4.18 -13.24
CA ARG A 244 6.68 3.08 -14.21
C ARG A 244 5.22 2.83 -14.60
N GLY A 245 4.26 3.19 -13.74
CA GLY A 245 2.84 3.15 -14.06
C GLY A 245 2.20 1.78 -14.03
N HIS A 246 2.91 0.72 -13.58
CA HIS A 246 2.30 -0.58 -13.33
C HIS A 246 1.28 -0.48 -12.20
N ARG A 247 0.22 -1.28 -12.31
CA ARG A 247 -0.95 -1.23 -11.44
C ARG A 247 -1.30 -2.63 -11.00
N ARG A 248 -1.81 -2.75 -9.78
CA ARG A 248 -2.41 -3.97 -9.27
C ARG A 248 -3.77 -3.65 -8.64
N SER A 249 -4.64 -4.64 -8.67
CA SER A 249 -5.87 -4.61 -7.88
C SER A 249 -5.54 -4.72 -6.39
N LEU A 250 -6.36 -4.07 -5.57
CA LEU A 250 -6.27 -4.05 -4.12
C LEU A 250 -7.63 -4.37 -3.50
N ASP A 251 -7.64 -5.35 -2.60
CA ASP A 251 -8.78 -5.74 -1.79
C ASP A 251 -9.12 -4.63 -0.79
N VAL A 252 -10.42 -4.40 -0.62
CA VAL A 252 -10.94 -3.47 0.38
C VAL A 252 -11.83 -4.25 1.32
N THR A 253 -11.55 -4.14 2.60
CA THR A 253 -12.32 -4.77 3.67
C THR A 253 -13.34 -3.77 4.18
N THR A 254 -14.61 -4.14 4.09
CA THR A 254 -15.71 -3.40 4.72
C THR A 254 -15.84 -3.88 6.17
N VAL A 255 -15.54 -3.01 7.12
CA VAL A 255 -15.80 -3.19 8.55
C VAL A 255 -17.14 -2.53 8.86
N GLN A 256 -18.08 -3.28 9.42
CA GLN A 256 -19.46 -2.84 9.60
C GLN A 256 -20.03 -3.26 10.96
N GLN A 257 -20.81 -2.36 11.57
CA GLN A 257 -21.67 -2.65 12.71
C GLN A 257 -22.95 -1.79 12.61
N GLY A 258 -24.10 -2.42 12.41
CA GLY A 258 -25.33 -1.70 12.07
C GLY A 258 -25.16 -0.89 10.77
N GLU A 259 -25.46 0.41 10.83
CA GLU A 259 -25.26 1.36 9.72
C GLU A 259 -23.84 1.95 9.67
N ALA A 260 -23.04 1.79 10.74
CA ALA A 260 -21.68 2.30 10.77
C ALA A 260 -20.77 1.46 9.86
N ARG A 261 -19.98 2.13 9.02
CA ARG A 261 -19.07 1.51 8.05
C ARG A 261 -17.71 2.19 8.04
N PHE A 262 -16.66 1.37 7.91
CA PHE A 262 -15.29 1.80 7.69
C PHE A 262 -14.64 0.91 6.63
N PHE A 263 -13.86 1.49 5.72
CA PHE A 263 -13.17 0.75 4.67
C PHE A 263 -11.68 0.65 4.96
N SER A 264 -11.19 -0.57 5.12
CA SER A 264 -9.80 -0.88 5.42
C SER A 264 -9.09 -1.48 4.20
N VAL A 265 -7.81 -1.14 4.05
CA VAL A 265 -6.93 -1.65 2.99
C VAL A 265 -5.64 -2.28 3.52
N LEU A 266 -5.37 -2.16 4.82
CA LEU A 266 -4.15 -2.67 5.44
C LEU A 266 -4.44 -3.80 6.42
N MET A 267 -5.03 -3.48 7.58
CA MET A 267 -5.22 -4.39 8.71
C MET A 267 -6.26 -3.91 9.73
N LEU A 268 -6.64 -4.83 10.61
CA LEU A 268 -7.38 -4.55 11.85
C LEU A 268 -6.71 -5.28 13.01
N THR A 269 -6.64 -4.62 14.17
CA THR A 269 -6.11 -5.23 15.40
C THR A 269 -7.05 -5.10 16.57
N TRP A 270 -6.95 -6.05 17.49
CA TRP A 270 -7.58 -5.96 18.80
C TRP A 270 -6.54 -5.97 19.92
N ASP A 271 -6.46 -4.83 20.62
CA ASP A 271 -5.62 -4.48 21.77
C ASP A 271 -4.10 -4.44 21.53
N VAL A 272 -3.68 -4.20 20.29
CA VAL A 272 -2.27 -3.97 19.98
C VAL A 272 -2.11 -2.67 19.20
N ASP A 273 -0.90 -2.11 19.27
CA ASP A 273 -0.43 -0.99 18.46
C ASP A 273 -0.90 0.43 18.82
N ILE A 274 -2.21 0.71 18.92
CA ILE A 274 -2.68 2.11 19.01
C ILE A 274 -2.21 2.87 20.27
N GLU A 275 -2.03 2.19 21.39
CA GLU A 275 -1.49 2.81 22.61
C GLU A 275 -0.03 3.29 22.46
N SER A 276 0.66 2.86 21.40
CA SER A 276 2.01 3.33 21.07
C SER A 276 2.02 4.76 20.50
N GLU A 277 0.86 5.31 20.12
CA GLU A 277 0.72 6.65 19.53
C GLU A 277 1.23 7.78 20.44
N LYS A 278 1.14 7.62 21.77
CA LYS A 278 1.74 8.54 22.76
C LYS A 278 3.27 8.63 22.66
N TYR A 279 3.91 7.69 21.98
CA TYR A 279 5.34 7.64 21.73
C TYR A 279 5.70 8.01 20.28
N ARG A 280 4.84 8.73 19.55
CA ARG A 280 5.12 9.21 18.17
C ARG A 280 6.46 9.92 18.00
N TRP A 281 6.95 10.59 19.06
CA TRP A 281 8.26 11.25 19.06
C TRP A 281 9.43 10.26 18.80
N MET A 282 9.26 8.97 19.11
CA MET A 282 10.26 7.93 18.84
C MET A 282 10.34 7.53 17.35
N GLY A 283 9.32 7.82 16.55
CA GLY A 283 9.19 7.30 15.19
C GLY A 283 8.92 5.80 15.19
N SER A 284 9.49 5.04 14.25
CA SER A 284 9.22 3.60 14.08
C SER A 284 9.63 2.78 15.31
N ALA A 285 10.68 3.20 16.03
CA ALA A 285 11.13 2.56 17.27
C ALA A 285 10.04 2.48 18.38
N ARG A 286 8.95 3.26 18.26
CA ARG A 286 7.80 3.16 19.18
C ARG A 286 7.16 1.77 19.15
N PHE A 287 7.17 1.09 18.00
CA PHE A 287 6.52 -0.21 17.84
C PHE A 287 7.29 -1.28 18.63
N ASP A 288 8.62 -1.31 18.52
CA ASP A 288 9.47 -2.22 19.28
C ASP A 288 9.37 -1.96 20.79
N PHE A 289 9.44 -0.68 21.18
CA PHE A 289 9.33 -0.27 22.57
C PHE A 289 7.97 -0.67 23.16
N TYR A 290 6.87 -0.37 22.46
CA TYR A 290 5.55 -0.70 22.93
C TYR A 290 5.31 -2.22 22.94
N CYS A 291 5.82 -2.94 21.94
CA CYS A 291 5.84 -4.39 21.91
C CYS A 291 6.52 -4.98 23.16
N PHE A 292 7.71 -4.47 23.53
CA PHE A 292 8.39 -4.90 24.75
C PHE A 292 7.52 -4.66 26.00
N LEU A 293 6.89 -3.49 26.12
CA LEU A 293 5.95 -3.22 27.21
C LEU A 293 4.78 -4.20 27.22
N ARG A 294 4.28 -4.62 26.05
CA ARG A 294 3.22 -5.63 25.92
C ARG A 294 3.67 -7.03 26.30
N VAL A 295 4.92 -7.41 26.03
CA VAL A 295 5.48 -8.69 26.49
C VAL A 295 5.54 -8.72 28.02
N VAL A 296 6.01 -7.63 28.65
CA VAL A 296 6.10 -7.53 30.12
C VAL A 296 4.69 -7.53 30.73
N ASN A 297 3.78 -6.73 30.19
CA ASN A 297 2.42 -6.52 30.66
C ASN A 297 1.37 -7.20 29.76
N MET A 298 1.57 -8.49 29.48
CA MET A 298 0.70 -9.27 28.60
C MET A 298 -0.75 -9.24 29.08
N ARG A 299 -1.67 -8.94 28.18
CA ARG A 299 -3.11 -8.89 28.43
C ARG A 299 -3.79 -10.00 27.61
N LYS A 300 -4.93 -10.44 28.10
CA LYS A 300 -5.81 -11.38 27.44
C LYS A 300 -7.23 -10.83 27.47
N TYR A 301 -8.01 -11.09 26.44
CA TYR A 301 -9.39 -10.64 26.34
C TYR A 301 -10.31 -11.82 26.09
N HIS A 302 -11.42 -11.85 26.82
CA HIS A 302 -12.54 -12.72 26.48
C HIS A 302 -13.17 -12.20 25.19
N GLY A 303 -13.65 -13.09 24.34
CA GLY A 303 -14.34 -12.71 23.12
C GLY A 303 -14.69 -13.94 22.30
N ASN A 304 -15.48 -13.70 21.27
CA ASN A 304 -15.88 -14.71 20.29
C ASN A 304 -15.48 -14.23 18.89
N VAL A 305 -14.82 -15.12 18.15
CA VAL A 305 -14.44 -14.93 16.76
C VAL A 305 -15.25 -15.89 15.92
N GLN A 306 -15.97 -15.39 14.92
CA GLN A 306 -16.65 -16.22 13.93
C GLN A 306 -16.07 -15.91 12.55
N PHE A 307 -15.96 -16.91 11.69
CA PHE A 307 -15.43 -16.70 10.34
C PHE A 307 -15.95 -17.71 9.34
N VAL A 308 -15.89 -17.33 8.06
CA VAL A 308 -16.08 -18.23 6.92
C VAL A 308 -14.70 -18.57 6.36
N PRO A 309 -14.22 -19.81 6.47
CA PRO A 309 -12.89 -20.19 6.01
C PRO A 309 -12.78 -20.12 4.48
N ALA A 310 -11.60 -19.77 3.99
CA ALA A 310 -11.21 -20.04 2.61
C ALA A 310 -10.95 -21.54 2.42
N ALA A 311 -10.98 -21.99 1.16
CA ALA A 311 -10.70 -23.37 0.82
C ALA A 311 -9.34 -23.83 1.40
N GLY A 312 -9.33 -24.94 2.14
CA GLY A 312 -8.15 -25.49 2.83
C GLY A 312 -7.97 -25.04 4.29
N TYR A 313 -8.79 -24.12 4.79
CA TYR A 313 -8.75 -23.63 6.19
C TYR A 313 -9.96 -24.09 7.02
N GLU A 314 -10.73 -25.06 6.51
CA GLU A 314 -11.96 -25.54 7.13
C GLU A 314 -11.70 -26.35 8.41
N VAL A 315 -10.48 -26.80 8.67
CA VAL A 315 -10.18 -27.62 9.86
C VAL A 315 -10.20 -26.85 11.18
N TYR A 316 -10.18 -25.51 11.13
CA TYR A 316 -10.11 -24.66 12.31
C TYR A 316 -11.49 -24.26 12.84
N GLY A 317 -11.65 -24.27 14.17
CA GLY A 317 -12.88 -23.83 14.84
C GLY A 317 -14.02 -24.84 14.81
N GLU A 318 -15.02 -24.59 15.64
CA GLU A 318 -16.23 -25.43 15.73
C GLU A 318 -17.27 -24.95 14.71
N PRO A 319 -17.94 -25.85 13.95
CA PRO A 319 -19.04 -25.47 13.08
C PRO A 319 -20.16 -24.79 13.88
N LEU A 320 -20.72 -23.70 13.36
CA LEU A 320 -21.92 -23.07 13.93
C LEU A 320 -23.17 -23.79 13.42
N ASP A 321 -24.14 -24.02 14.31
CA ASP A 321 -25.43 -24.57 13.93
C ASP A 321 -26.19 -23.57 13.04
N ARG A 322 -26.87 -24.06 11.99
CA ARG A 322 -27.66 -23.24 11.05
C ARG A 322 -28.76 -22.39 11.74
N ASN A 323 -29.14 -22.73 12.97
CA ASN A 323 -30.12 -21.96 13.74
C ASN A 323 -29.50 -20.79 14.53
N GLU A 324 -28.18 -20.77 14.73
CA GLU A 324 -27.46 -19.67 15.38
C GLU A 324 -27.00 -18.59 14.39
N SER A 325 -26.93 -18.91 13.09
CA SER A 325 -26.50 -17.97 12.04
C SER A 325 -27.50 -16.84 11.73
N CYS A 326 -28.73 -16.89 12.27
CA CYS A 326 -29.84 -15.99 11.89
C CYS A 326 -30.57 -15.30 13.07
N LYS A 327 -29.96 -15.12 14.25
CA LYS A 327 -30.60 -14.36 15.35
C LYS A 327 -29.63 -13.45 16.11
N ASP A 328 -28.96 -12.55 15.41
CA ASP A 328 -28.52 -11.31 16.04
C ASP A 328 -29.55 -10.23 15.66
N GLU A 329 -30.66 -10.17 16.40
CA GLU A 329 -31.51 -8.98 16.39
C GLU A 329 -30.63 -7.80 16.81
N VAL A 330 -30.27 -6.96 15.85
CA VAL A 330 -29.73 -5.63 16.11
C VAL A 330 -30.84 -4.89 16.84
N PRO A 331 -30.69 -4.53 18.13
CA PRO A 331 -31.70 -3.71 18.77
C PRO A 331 -31.73 -2.38 18.02
N GLU A 332 -32.90 -1.99 17.49
CA GLU A 332 -33.16 -0.63 17.05
C GLU A 332 -33.09 0.31 18.28
N GLN A 333 -31.89 0.60 18.75
CA GLN A 333 -31.64 1.79 19.55
C GLN A 333 -31.33 2.91 18.58
N THR A 334 -32.37 3.70 18.29
CA THR A 334 -32.26 5.04 17.72
C THR A 334 -31.27 5.86 18.56
N CYS A 335 -30.01 5.91 18.12
CA CYS A 335 -29.08 6.93 18.58
C CYS A 335 -29.51 8.24 17.90
N GLY A 336 -30.15 9.11 18.68
CA GLY A 336 -30.69 10.37 18.22
C GLY A 336 -29.59 11.35 17.82
N VAL A 337 -29.17 11.31 16.56
CA VAL A 337 -28.80 12.50 15.79
C VAL A 337 -29.41 12.35 14.40
N ALA A 338 -30.59 12.92 14.23
CA ALA A 338 -31.21 13.10 12.92
C ALA A 338 -30.40 14.12 12.12
N ALA A 339 -29.29 13.68 11.53
CA ALA A 339 -28.68 14.35 10.41
C ALA A 339 -29.10 13.59 9.15
N ARG A 340 -30.06 14.14 8.40
CA ARG A 340 -30.33 13.72 7.02
C ARG A 340 -29.03 13.86 6.21
N VAL A 341 -28.29 12.79 5.95
CA VAL A 341 -27.07 12.85 5.14
C VAL A 341 -26.98 11.63 4.21
N GLN A 342 -27.44 11.89 2.98
CA GLN A 342 -27.07 11.33 1.68
C GLN A 342 -26.67 9.85 1.58
N GLN A 343 -27.61 9.07 1.04
CA GLN A 343 -27.52 7.66 0.65
C GLN A 343 -26.60 7.42 -0.57
N CYS A 344 -25.49 8.14 -0.68
CA CYS A 344 -24.57 8.08 -1.81
C CYS A 344 -23.23 7.48 -1.38
N GLY A 345 -22.71 6.53 -2.15
CA GLY A 345 -21.44 5.88 -1.90
C GLY A 345 -21.52 4.36 -1.84
N TYR A 346 -20.36 3.75 -1.62
CA TYR A 346 -20.19 2.32 -1.50
C TYR A 346 -20.80 1.79 -0.20
N THR A 347 -21.52 0.68 -0.26
CA THR A 347 -22.21 0.09 0.90
C THR A 347 -21.59 -1.21 1.40
N GLY A 348 -20.47 -1.63 0.81
CA GLY A 348 -19.91 -2.96 1.03
C GLY A 348 -20.44 -4.02 0.05
N PRO A 349 -19.87 -5.24 0.12
CA PRO A 349 -20.16 -6.29 -0.83
C PRO A 349 -21.58 -6.83 -0.61
N LYS A 350 -22.30 -7.08 -1.71
CA LYS A 350 -23.62 -7.75 -1.68
C LYS A 350 -23.44 -9.28 -1.59
N ILE A 351 -22.89 -9.76 -0.48
CA ILE A 351 -22.71 -11.20 -0.23
C ILE A 351 -23.83 -11.68 0.69
N SER A 352 -24.55 -12.73 0.27
CA SER A 352 -25.40 -13.48 1.20
C SER A 352 -24.50 -14.28 2.13
N LEU A 353 -24.49 -13.90 3.41
CA LEU A 353 -23.68 -14.56 4.43
C LEU A 353 -24.42 -15.70 5.15
N GLU A 354 -25.74 -15.80 4.94
CA GLU A 354 -26.64 -16.71 5.68
C GLU A 354 -26.40 -18.19 5.33
N ASP A 355 -26.06 -18.48 4.08
CA ASP A 355 -25.86 -19.85 3.59
C ASP A 355 -24.40 -20.34 3.71
N LEU A 356 -23.51 -19.52 4.27
CA LEU A 356 -22.09 -19.86 4.38
C LEU A 356 -21.81 -20.70 5.62
N GLU A 357 -20.83 -21.59 5.52
CA GLU A 357 -20.38 -22.41 6.66
C GLU A 357 -19.52 -21.59 7.61
N TRP A 358 -20.18 -20.96 8.58
CA TRP A 358 -19.50 -20.23 9.65
C TRP A 358 -18.88 -21.17 10.69
N LYS A 359 -17.71 -20.79 11.18
CA LYS A 359 -17.00 -21.44 12.26
C LYS A 359 -16.75 -20.47 13.40
N SER A 360 -16.70 -21.00 14.61
CA SER A 360 -16.56 -20.22 15.84
C SER A 360 -15.32 -20.63 16.63
N VAL A 361 -14.65 -19.64 17.20
CA VAL A 361 -13.50 -19.81 18.08
C VAL A 361 -13.69 -18.87 19.26
N ASN A 362 -13.75 -19.46 20.46
CA ASN A 362 -13.82 -18.70 21.70
C ASN A 362 -12.42 -18.40 22.26
N GLY A 363 -12.31 -17.23 22.88
CA GLY A 363 -11.14 -16.80 23.63
C GLY A 363 -10.96 -17.55 24.96
N PRO A 364 -10.02 -17.11 25.81
CA PRO A 364 -9.36 -15.81 25.74
C PRO A 364 -8.33 -15.70 24.61
N PHE A 365 -8.14 -14.47 24.13
CA PHE A 365 -7.17 -14.11 23.11
C PHE A 365 -6.13 -13.14 23.67
N ILE A 366 -4.85 -13.37 23.37
CA ILE A 366 -3.78 -12.39 23.55
C ILE A 366 -3.79 -11.40 22.39
N LEU A 367 -4.04 -11.89 21.17
CA LEU A 367 -3.91 -11.15 19.94
C LEU A 367 -4.86 -11.66 18.86
N VAL A 368 -5.48 -10.73 18.12
CA VAL A 368 -6.21 -10.99 16.89
C VAL A 368 -5.82 -9.91 15.88
N TRP A 369 -5.25 -10.33 14.74
CA TRP A 369 -4.92 -9.48 13.60
C TRP A 369 -5.62 -9.98 12.35
N LEU A 370 -6.16 -9.08 11.55
CA LEU A 370 -6.72 -9.34 10.23
C LEU A 370 -5.95 -8.48 9.24
N ASN A 371 -5.50 -9.02 8.11
CA ASN A 371 -4.60 -8.32 7.20
C ASN A 371 -5.00 -8.53 5.74
N ASN A 372 -4.98 -7.44 4.96
CA ASN A 372 -5.10 -7.45 3.48
C ASN A 372 -3.73 -7.55 2.81
N VAL A 373 -2.67 -7.13 3.49
CA VAL A 373 -1.29 -7.12 2.96
C VAL A 373 -0.30 -7.70 3.96
N PRO A 374 0.89 -8.16 3.52
CA PRO A 374 1.80 -8.87 4.43
C PRO A 374 2.43 -8.05 5.53
N TRP A 375 2.76 -6.78 5.24
CA TRP A 375 3.48 -5.89 6.14
C TRP A 375 2.58 -4.79 6.69
N SER A 376 2.65 -4.56 8.00
CA SER A 376 2.03 -3.42 8.68
C SER A 376 3.01 -2.27 8.94
N GLY A 377 4.31 -2.57 8.88
CA GLY A 377 5.39 -1.60 9.01
C GLY A 377 6.67 -2.10 8.37
N GLU A 378 7.75 -1.32 8.45
CA GLU A 378 9.03 -1.66 7.81
C GLU A 378 9.61 -3.00 8.28
N ASP A 379 9.46 -3.30 9.58
CA ASP A 379 9.99 -4.48 10.27
C ASP A 379 8.89 -5.36 10.89
N VAL A 380 7.63 -5.15 10.50
CA VAL A 380 6.48 -5.85 11.07
C VAL A 380 5.68 -6.51 9.94
N MET A 381 5.87 -7.81 9.78
CA MET A 381 5.16 -8.67 8.82
C MET A 381 4.18 -9.59 9.56
N PRO A 382 2.98 -9.11 9.95
CA PRO A 382 2.02 -9.94 10.67
C PRO A 382 1.54 -11.13 9.84
N ALA A 383 1.36 -10.98 8.52
CA ALA A 383 0.69 -11.97 7.67
C ALA A 383 1.48 -12.30 6.38
N PRO A 384 2.55 -13.11 6.44
CA PRO A 384 3.44 -13.40 5.31
C PRO A 384 2.76 -13.88 4.02
N GLU A 385 1.64 -14.61 4.13
CA GLU A 385 0.92 -15.19 2.98
C GLU A 385 -0.22 -14.31 2.46
N ALA A 386 -0.43 -13.12 3.04
CA ALA A 386 -1.47 -12.20 2.62
C ALA A 386 -1.24 -11.72 1.18
N LYS A 387 -2.33 -11.59 0.41
CA LYS A 387 -2.26 -11.15 -0.98
C LYS A 387 -3.17 -9.96 -1.19
N PHE A 388 -2.68 -9.02 -1.98
CA PHE A 388 -3.35 -7.76 -2.26
C PHE A 388 -4.72 -7.90 -2.93
N SER A 389 -5.02 -9.00 -3.62
CA SER A 389 -6.24 -9.11 -4.42
C SER A 389 -6.81 -10.52 -4.58
N ASP A 390 -6.75 -11.33 -3.53
CA ASP A 390 -7.26 -12.70 -3.60
C ASP A 390 -8.71 -12.86 -3.08
N GLY A 391 -9.28 -11.81 -2.49
CA GLY A 391 -10.65 -11.76 -2.00
C GLY A 391 -10.81 -12.32 -0.59
N PHE A 392 -9.73 -12.37 0.19
CA PHE A 392 -9.69 -12.94 1.53
C PHE A 392 -8.93 -12.05 2.50
N LEU A 393 -9.16 -12.29 3.79
CA LEU A 393 -8.38 -11.74 4.89
C LEU A 393 -7.49 -12.82 5.49
N ASP A 394 -6.24 -12.48 5.77
CA ASP A 394 -5.32 -13.33 6.49
C ASP A 394 -5.36 -12.96 7.99
N VAL A 395 -5.84 -13.91 8.79
CA VAL A 395 -6.10 -13.73 10.22
C VAL A 395 -5.04 -14.46 11.05
N VAL A 396 -4.45 -13.74 11.99
CA VAL A 396 -3.45 -14.25 12.92
C VAL A 396 -3.99 -14.14 14.33
N ILE A 397 -4.17 -15.29 14.99
CA ILE A 397 -4.73 -15.38 16.33
C ILE A 397 -3.72 -16.03 17.28
N VAL A 398 -3.53 -15.42 18.45
CA VAL A 398 -2.78 -16.00 19.57
C VAL A 398 -3.73 -16.11 20.76
N LYS A 399 -4.10 -17.34 21.15
CA LYS A 399 -5.00 -17.59 22.29
C LYS A 399 -4.29 -17.49 23.62
N ASP A 400 -3.26 -18.33 23.80
CA ASP A 400 -2.45 -18.37 25.00
C ASP A 400 -1.03 -18.82 24.67
N CYS A 401 -0.04 -18.22 25.34
CA CYS A 401 1.33 -18.70 25.32
C CYS A 401 2.14 -18.13 26.50
N PRO A 402 3.24 -18.79 26.90
CA PRO A 402 4.18 -18.22 27.85
C PRO A 402 4.77 -16.90 27.35
N LYS A 403 5.10 -15.96 28.26
CA LYS A 403 5.69 -14.66 27.89
C LYS A 403 6.97 -14.79 27.03
N THR A 404 7.78 -15.81 27.30
CA THR A 404 9.00 -16.11 26.51
C THR A 404 8.65 -16.54 25.08
N ALA A 405 7.59 -17.32 24.91
CA ALA A 405 7.08 -17.68 23.59
C ALA A 405 6.52 -16.45 22.88
N PHE A 406 5.73 -15.61 23.58
CA PHE A 406 5.21 -14.36 23.02
C PHE A 406 6.33 -13.42 22.57
N LEU A 407 7.39 -13.24 23.38
CA LEU A 407 8.58 -12.49 22.98
C LEU A 407 9.22 -13.09 21.72
N SER A 408 9.36 -14.41 21.65
CA SER A 408 9.89 -15.07 20.45
C SER A 408 8.99 -14.91 19.23
N LEU A 409 7.66 -14.81 19.39
CA LEU A 409 6.75 -14.50 18.28
C LEU A 409 7.03 -13.08 17.78
N MET A 410 7.10 -12.12 18.69
CA MET A 410 7.29 -10.71 18.33
C MET A 410 8.64 -10.47 17.63
N LEU A 411 9.72 -11.10 18.11
CA LEU A 411 11.04 -11.01 17.48
C LEU A 411 11.12 -11.63 16.07
N LYS A 412 10.20 -12.54 15.74
CA LYS A 412 10.11 -13.22 14.44
C LYS A 412 9.11 -12.57 13.48
N MET A 413 8.55 -11.41 13.84
CA MET A 413 7.64 -10.69 12.95
C MET A 413 8.35 -10.01 11.79
N ASN A 414 9.66 -9.76 11.89
CA ASN A 414 10.43 -9.11 10.83
C ASN A 414 10.62 -10.00 9.57
N ASP A 415 10.57 -11.32 9.73
CA ASP A 415 10.71 -12.31 8.66
C ASP A 415 9.44 -13.16 8.45
N GLY A 416 8.38 -12.85 9.20
CA GLY A 416 7.10 -13.55 9.16
C GLY A 416 7.14 -14.98 9.71
N SER A 417 8.26 -15.47 10.25
CA SER A 417 8.39 -16.87 10.68
C SER A 417 7.63 -17.18 11.98
N HIS A 418 7.11 -16.16 12.67
CA HIS A 418 6.26 -16.30 13.85
C HIS A 418 5.02 -17.15 13.58
N VAL A 419 4.47 -17.12 12.36
CA VAL A 419 3.27 -17.90 11.99
C VAL A 419 3.49 -19.42 12.05
N LYS A 420 4.75 -19.88 12.02
CA LYS A 420 5.10 -21.31 12.13
C LYS A 420 5.05 -21.83 13.57
N SER A 421 4.84 -20.95 14.55
CA SER A 421 4.76 -21.32 15.95
C SER A 421 3.46 -22.06 16.27
N ARG A 422 3.54 -23.09 17.11
CA ARG A 422 2.37 -23.82 17.61
C ARG A 422 1.35 -22.97 18.38
N TYR A 423 1.75 -21.77 18.82
CA TYR A 423 0.88 -20.84 19.56
C TYR A 423 0.11 -19.89 18.63
N VAL A 424 0.39 -19.92 17.33
CA VAL A 424 -0.24 -19.06 16.34
C VAL A 424 -1.21 -19.89 15.51
N MET A 425 -2.43 -19.39 15.39
CA MET A 425 -3.41 -19.87 14.44
C MET A 425 -3.43 -18.90 13.25
N TYR A 426 -3.09 -19.40 12.07
CA TYR A 426 -3.10 -18.65 10.82
C TYR A 426 -4.28 -19.12 9.97
N LEU A 427 -5.22 -18.22 9.70
CA LEU A 427 -6.44 -18.51 8.95
C LEU A 427 -6.50 -17.62 7.72
N LYS A 428 -7.11 -18.13 6.66
CA LYS A 428 -7.55 -17.33 5.53
C LYS A 428 -9.07 -17.36 5.48
N VAL A 429 -9.72 -16.21 5.46
CA VAL A 429 -11.17 -16.10 5.67
C VAL A 429 -11.82 -15.18 4.64
N LYS A 430 -13.04 -15.51 4.22
CA LYS A 430 -13.85 -14.67 3.30
C LYS A 430 -14.67 -13.62 4.06
N ALA A 431 -15.12 -13.98 5.25
CA ALA A 431 -15.86 -13.10 6.16
C ALA A 431 -15.45 -13.40 7.60
N PHE A 432 -15.52 -12.38 8.44
CA PHE A 432 -15.13 -12.46 9.85
C PHE A 432 -16.11 -11.66 10.71
N ARG A 433 -16.35 -12.11 11.94
CA ARG A 433 -17.08 -11.38 12.97
C ARG A 433 -16.30 -11.43 14.27
N LEU A 434 -16.11 -10.27 14.87
CA LEU A 434 -15.50 -10.12 16.19
C LEU A 434 -16.57 -9.67 17.18
N ARG A 435 -16.84 -10.47 18.21
CA ARG A 435 -17.52 -10.02 19.43
C ARG A 435 -16.45 -9.79 20.49
N PRO A 436 -15.98 -8.55 20.66
CA PRO A 436 -14.96 -8.26 21.65
C PRO A 436 -15.58 -8.30 23.05
N GLY A 437 -14.82 -8.83 24.01
CA GLY A 437 -15.20 -8.86 25.41
C GLY A 437 -14.14 -8.24 26.31
N GLN A 438 -14.35 -8.37 27.61
CA GLN A 438 -13.55 -7.70 28.63
C GLN A 438 -12.21 -8.40 28.87
N ARG A 439 -11.27 -7.67 29.48
CA ARG A 439 -9.95 -8.17 29.83
C ARG A 439 -10.04 -9.25 30.91
N VAL A 440 -9.29 -10.33 30.69
CA VAL A 440 -9.15 -11.42 31.67
C VAL A 440 -8.53 -10.86 32.96
N GLY A 441 -9.20 -11.08 34.09
CA GLY A 441 -8.75 -10.61 35.41
C GLY A 441 -9.04 -9.13 35.70
N ASN A 442 -9.68 -8.40 34.78
CA ASN A 442 -10.18 -7.05 35.03
C ASN A 442 -11.42 -6.79 34.17
N PRO A 443 -12.63 -7.17 34.65
CA PRO A 443 -13.85 -7.13 33.86
C PRO A 443 -14.33 -5.71 33.53
N ASP A 444 -13.84 -4.70 34.25
CA ASP A 444 -14.17 -3.29 34.02
C ASP A 444 -13.28 -2.64 32.93
N LYS A 445 -12.46 -3.44 32.24
CA LYS A 445 -11.53 -2.96 31.22
C LYS A 445 -11.64 -3.75 29.93
N GLY A 446 -12.04 -3.08 28.86
CA GLY A 446 -11.98 -3.62 27.51
C GLY A 446 -10.63 -3.36 26.84
N GLY A 447 -10.52 -3.80 25.60
CA GLY A 447 -9.41 -3.47 24.71
C GLY A 447 -9.77 -2.32 23.77
N ILE A 448 -8.85 -2.01 22.85
CA ILE A 448 -9.10 -1.08 21.75
C ILE A 448 -9.07 -1.86 20.44
N ILE A 449 -10.00 -1.59 19.54
CA ILE A 449 -10.00 -2.12 18.18
C ILE A 449 -9.65 -0.97 17.25
N ASP A 450 -8.56 -1.14 16.50
CA ASP A 450 -8.15 -0.20 15.47
C ASP A 450 -8.12 -0.87 14.10
N SER A 451 -8.41 -0.10 13.06
CA SER A 451 -8.26 -0.52 11.68
C SER A 451 -7.48 0.53 10.92
N ASP A 452 -6.41 0.08 10.26
CA ASP A 452 -5.43 0.91 9.55
C ASP A 452 -4.91 2.12 10.37
N GLY A 453 -4.83 1.99 11.70
CA GLY A 453 -4.40 3.05 12.61
C GLY A 453 -5.49 4.02 13.07
N GLU A 454 -6.76 3.81 12.68
CA GLU A 454 -7.92 4.53 13.22
C GLU A 454 -8.66 3.68 14.26
N VAL A 455 -8.98 4.27 15.41
CA VAL A 455 -9.76 3.56 16.43
C VAL A 455 -11.21 3.48 16.00
N ILE A 456 -11.71 2.25 15.85
CA ILE A 456 -13.10 1.99 15.46
C ILE A 456 -13.99 1.63 16.63
N ALA A 457 -13.44 1.04 17.70
CA ALA A 457 -14.21 0.73 18.92
C ALA A 457 -13.31 0.65 20.16
N ARG A 458 -13.78 1.16 21.29
CA ARG A 458 -13.15 1.02 22.61
C ARG A 458 -14.10 0.32 23.59
N GLY A 459 -13.56 -0.55 24.43
CA GLY A 459 -14.33 -1.12 25.53
C GLY A 459 -14.30 -0.20 26.77
N GLU A 460 -15.21 -0.45 27.71
CA GLU A 460 -15.26 0.34 28.95
C GLU A 460 -13.92 0.35 29.70
N GLY A 461 -13.62 1.45 30.39
CA GLY A 461 -12.41 1.56 31.22
C GLY A 461 -11.08 1.64 30.46
N THR A 462 -11.09 1.80 29.14
CA THR A 462 -9.89 2.19 28.35
C THR A 462 -9.50 3.65 28.61
N TYR A 463 -8.21 3.97 28.49
CA TYR A 463 -7.61 5.26 28.93
C TYR A 463 -8.10 6.48 28.12
N GLU A 464 -8.15 7.66 28.78
CA GLU A 464 -8.40 9.02 28.23
C GLU A 464 -9.51 9.14 27.18
N CYS A 465 -10.75 9.26 27.66
CA CYS A 465 -11.84 9.83 26.88
C CYS A 465 -11.71 11.36 26.95
N SER A 466 -11.31 12.02 25.86
CA SER A 466 -11.81 13.38 25.65
C SER A 466 -13.33 13.22 25.48
N LEU A 467 -14.11 13.90 26.32
CA LEU A 467 -15.57 13.77 26.45
C LEU A 467 -16.39 14.07 25.17
N GLN A 468 -15.78 14.07 23.99
CA GLN A 468 -16.36 14.52 22.72
C GLN A 468 -16.22 13.52 21.54
N GLU A 469 -15.53 12.39 21.67
CA GLU A 469 -15.43 11.40 20.58
C GLU A 469 -16.29 10.17 20.87
N THR A 470 -17.42 10.04 20.18
CA THR A 470 -18.15 8.77 20.05
C THR A 470 -17.41 7.90 19.04
N ASP A 471 -16.96 6.72 19.47
CA ASP A 471 -16.39 5.72 18.58
C ASP A 471 -17.37 5.34 17.47
N LEU A 472 -16.83 4.96 16.30
CA LEU A 472 -17.63 4.55 15.16
C LEU A 472 -18.44 3.27 15.44
N MET A 473 -17.93 2.39 16.29
CA MET A 473 -18.49 1.09 16.67
C MET A 473 -18.34 0.87 18.17
N THR A 474 -19.11 -0.07 18.71
CA THR A 474 -19.20 -0.33 20.15
C THR A 474 -18.91 -1.79 20.52
N TYR A 475 -18.55 -2.02 21.78
CA TYR A 475 -18.50 -3.36 22.35
C TYR A 475 -19.91 -3.91 22.56
N GLY A 476 -20.05 -5.24 22.50
CA GLY A 476 -21.34 -5.94 22.61
C GLY A 476 -21.71 -6.64 21.30
N PRO A 477 -22.41 -5.98 20.35
CA PRO A 477 -22.74 -6.57 19.06
C PRO A 477 -21.49 -6.94 18.25
N PRO A 478 -21.55 -7.98 17.38
CA PRO A 478 -20.43 -8.33 16.53
C PRO A 478 -20.07 -7.22 15.54
N ILE A 479 -18.78 -6.94 15.41
CA ILE A 479 -18.21 -6.15 14.31
C ILE A 479 -17.95 -7.13 13.17
N GLN A 480 -18.55 -6.88 12.00
CA GLN A 480 -18.44 -7.73 10.82
C GLN A 480 -17.42 -7.18 9.84
N MET A 481 -16.59 -8.06 9.26
CA MET A 481 -15.63 -7.74 8.22
C MET A 481 -15.90 -8.62 7.00
N THR A 482 -15.97 -7.99 5.83
CA THR A 482 -16.16 -8.66 4.54
C THR A 482 -15.22 -8.04 3.49
N VAL A 483 -14.76 -8.84 2.54
CA VAL A 483 -13.74 -8.42 1.57
C VAL A 483 -14.33 -8.29 0.18
N ASP A 484 -14.05 -7.18 -0.48
CA ASP A 484 -14.24 -7.04 -1.92
C ASP A 484 -12.95 -7.26 -2.68
N LYS A 485 -13.00 -8.26 -3.55
CA LYS A 485 -11.86 -8.64 -4.36
C LYS A 485 -11.51 -7.55 -5.37
N GLY A 486 -10.33 -6.96 -5.22
CA GLY A 486 -9.76 -6.01 -6.19
C GLY A 486 -10.58 -4.74 -6.38
N LEU A 487 -11.26 -4.28 -5.32
CA LEU A 487 -12.11 -3.09 -5.37
C LEU A 487 -11.31 -1.85 -5.78
N ALA A 488 -10.16 -1.62 -5.15
CA ALA A 488 -9.29 -0.48 -5.43
C ALA A 488 -8.18 -0.82 -6.44
N THR A 489 -7.55 0.21 -7.00
CA THR A 489 -6.37 0.08 -7.86
C THR A 489 -5.20 0.85 -7.25
N ILE A 490 -4.03 0.23 -7.16
CA ILE A 490 -2.83 0.83 -6.58
C ILE A 490 -1.66 0.72 -7.57
N PHE A 491 -0.83 1.75 -7.66
CA PHE A 491 0.46 1.69 -8.33
C PHE A 491 1.35 0.67 -7.62
N SER A 492 2.06 -0.12 -8.40
CA SER A 492 2.94 -1.16 -7.87
C SER A 492 4.23 -1.25 -8.68
N PRO A 493 5.26 -1.90 -8.14
CA PRO A 493 6.28 -2.50 -8.98
C PRO A 493 5.67 -3.49 -9.99
N LYS A 494 6.48 -3.89 -10.97
CA LYS A 494 6.09 -4.83 -12.03
C LYS A 494 5.76 -6.21 -11.49
#